data_AF-A0A8C0HPT0-F1
#
_entry.id   AF-A0A8C0HPT0-F1
#
_cell.length_a   1.000
_cell.length_b   1.000
_cell.length_c   1.000
_cell.angle_alpha   90.00
_cell.angle_beta   90.00
_cell.angle_gamma   90.00
#
_symmetry.space_group_name_H-M   'P 1'
#
loop_
_entity.id
_entity.type
_entity.pdbx_description
1 polymer ?
#
loop_
_entity_poly.entity_id
_entity_poly.type
_entity_poly.pdbx_seq_one_letter_code
_entity_poly.pdbx_strand_id
1 'polypeptide(L)'
;MGTLRDLQYALQEKIEELRQRDALIDELELELDQKDELIQKLQNELDKYRSVIRPATQQAQQQSAGTLQGEQRTKRQAISAEPTAFDIQDLSHVTLPFYPKSPQSKELIKEAILDNDFMKNLELSQIQEIVDCMYPVEYGKDSCIIKEGDVGSLVYVMEDGKVEVTKEGVKLCTMGPGKVFGELAILYNCTRTATVKTLVNVKLWAIDRQCFQTIMMRTGLIKHTEYMEFLKSVPTFQSLPEEILSKLADVLEETHYESGEYIIRQGARGDTFFIISKGKVNVTREDSPSEDPVFLRTLGKGDWFGEKALQG
;
A
#
# COMPACT_ATOMS: atom_id res chain seq x y z
N MET A 1 -21.68 -3.89 77.23
CA MET A 1 -22.43 -4.43 76.07
C MET A 1 -21.91 -3.74 74.81
N GLY A 2 -20.99 -4.35 74.06
CA GLY A 2 -20.45 -3.75 72.82
C GLY A 2 -19.57 -4.70 71.98
N THR A 3 -18.87 -5.64 72.62
CA THR A 3 -17.73 -6.33 72.00
C THR A 3 -18.00 -7.22 70.77
N LEU A 4 -19.14 -7.91 70.67
CA LEU A 4 -19.38 -8.87 69.57
C LEU A 4 -19.91 -8.19 68.29
N ARG A 5 -20.69 -7.12 68.45
CA ARG A 5 -21.30 -6.38 67.33
C ARG A 5 -20.25 -5.50 66.64
N ASP A 6 -19.37 -4.89 67.44
CA ASP A 6 -18.25 -4.09 66.94
C ASP A 6 -17.24 -4.97 66.18
N LEU A 7 -16.98 -6.20 66.67
CA LEU A 7 -16.15 -7.20 65.97
C LEU A 7 -16.77 -7.66 64.65
N GLN A 8 -18.09 -7.89 64.60
CA GLN A 8 -18.78 -8.23 63.34
C GLN A 8 -18.72 -7.08 62.33
N TYR A 9 -18.86 -5.84 62.79
CA TYR A 9 -18.79 -4.67 61.94
C TYR A 9 -17.37 -4.48 61.36
N ALA A 10 -16.34 -4.60 62.21
CA ALA A 10 -14.94 -4.53 61.77
C ALA A 10 -14.55 -5.68 60.82
N LEU A 11 -15.11 -6.88 61.02
CA LEU A 11 -14.91 -8.01 60.11
C LEU A 11 -15.59 -7.76 58.75
N GLN A 12 -16.81 -7.22 58.74
CA GLN A 12 -17.49 -6.83 57.51
C GLN A 12 -16.74 -5.74 56.74
N GLU A 13 -16.24 -4.74 57.44
CA GLU A 13 -15.44 -3.65 56.85
C GLU A 13 -14.15 -4.19 56.23
N LYS A 14 -13.46 -5.12 56.91
CA LYS A 14 -12.26 -5.78 56.36
C LYS A 14 -12.55 -6.70 55.18
N ILE A 15 -13.68 -7.40 55.18
CA ILE A 15 -14.10 -8.22 54.04
C ILE A 15 -14.38 -7.32 52.83
N GLU A 16 -15.02 -6.17 53.05
CA GLU A 16 -15.30 -5.22 51.96
C GLU A 16 -14.02 -4.57 51.42
N GLU A 17 -13.07 -4.20 52.29
CA GLU A 17 -11.73 -3.73 51.87
C GLU A 17 -10.98 -4.79 51.05
N LEU A 18 -10.99 -6.06 51.48
CA LEU A 18 -10.36 -7.15 50.73
C LEU A 18 -11.01 -7.31 49.36
N ARG A 19 -12.34 -7.23 49.29
CA ARG A 19 -13.09 -7.34 48.04
C ARG A 19 -12.79 -6.18 47.08
N GLN A 20 -12.66 -4.96 47.59
CA GLN A 20 -12.25 -3.80 46.80
C GLN A 20 -10.81 -3.94 46.29
N ARG A 21 -9.91 -4.48 47.12
CA ARG A 21 -8.53 -4.74 46.73
C ARG A 21 -8.43 -5.82 45.66
N ASP A 22 -9.18 -6.91 45.80
CA ASP A 22 -9.21 -7.99 44.80
C ASP A 22 -9.75 -7.48 43.46
N ALA A 23 -10.82 -6.66 43.47
CA ALA A 23 -11.34 -6.03 42.25
C ALA A 23 -10.32 -5.09 41.57
N LEU A 24 -9.52 -4.35 42.35
CA LEU A 24 -8.46 -3.50 41.82
C LEU A 24 -7.30 -4.33 41.24
N ILE A 25 -6.98 -5.48 41.85
CA ILE A 25 -5.98 -6.40 41.32
C ILE A 25 -6.43 -6.94 39.97
N ASP A 26 -7.68 -7.39 39.85
CA ASP A 26 -8.24 -7.90 38.59
C ASP A 26 -8.19 -6.82 37.48
N GLU A 27 -8.49 -5.56 37.81
CA GLU A 27 -8.43 -4.44 36.87
C GLU A 27 -6.99 -4.15 36.40
N LEU A 28 -6.03 -4.14 37.34
CA LEU A 28 -4.61 -3.93 37.03
C LEU A 28 -4.00 -5.09 36.24
N GLU A 29 -4.42 -6.33 36.51
CA GLU A 29 -4.01 -7.50 35.73
C GLU A 29 -4.50 -7.40 34.28
N LEU A 30 -5.76 -7.00 34.07
CA LEU A 30 -6.30 -6.76 32.73
C LEU A 30 -5.53 -5.63 32.01
N GLU A 31 -5.18 -4.56 32.71
CA GLU A 31 -4.41 -3.46 32.13
C GLU A 31 -2.97 -3.87 31.77
N LEU A 32 -2.36 -4.74 32.58
CA LEU A 32 -1.04 -5.33 32.30
C LEU A 32 -1.10 -6.23 31.07
N ASP A 33 -2.10 -7.11 30.96
CA ASP A 33 -2.28 -7.97 29.78
C ASP A 33 -2.43 -7.13 28.49
N GLN A 34 -3.22 -6.05 28.54
CA GLN A 34 -3.36 -5.12 27.41
C GLN A 34 -2.04 -4.43 27.06
N LYS A 35 -1.25 -4.01 28.07
CA LYS A 35 0.05 -3.39 27.86
C LYS A 35 1.08 -4.38 27.30
N ASP A 36 1.08 -5.63 27.76
CA ASP A 36 1.96 -6.67 27.24
C ASP A 36 1.63 -7.03 25.79
N GLU A 37 0.34 -7.12 25.43
CA GLU A 37 -0.08 -7.25 24.03
C GLU A 37 0.40 -6.08 23.16
N LEU A 38 0.29 -4.85 23.67
CA LEU A 38 0.74 -3.65 22.96
C LEU A 38 2.26 -3.65 22.78
N ILE A 39 3.01 -4.02 23.83
CA ILE A 39 4.47 -4.15 23.77
C ILE A 39 4.85 -5.19 22.71
N GLN A 40 4.17 -6.34 22.67
CA GLN A 40 4.42 -7.37 21.69
C GLN A 40 4.13 -6.89 20.25
N LYS A 41 3.04 -6.14 20.04
CA LYS A 41 2.74 -5.50 18.74
C LYS A 41 3.81 -4.51 18.32
N LEU A 42 4.21 -3.61 19.22
CA LEU A 42 5.25 -2.60 18.94
C LEU A 42 6.63 -3.22 18.72
N GLN A 43 6.98 -4.28 19.46
CA GLN A 43 8.20 -5.03 19.23
C GLN A 43 8.19 -5.70 17.85
N ASN A 44 7.07 -6.30 17.44
CA ASN A 44 6.92 -6.87 16.10
C ASN A 44 7.04 -5.79 15.01
N GLU A 45 6.44 -4.61 15.20
CA GLU A 45 6.60 -3.49 14.28
C GLU A 45 8.06 -3.01 14.22
N LEU A 46 8.69 -2.79 15.37
CA LEU A 46 10.09 -2.38 15.44
C LEU A 46 11.03 -3.41 14.80
N ASP A 47 10.75 -4.70 14.96
CA ASP A 47 11.52 -5.76 14.33
C ASP A 47 11.24 -5.86 12.83
N LYS A 48 10.01 -5.59 12.34
CA LYS A 48 9.75 -5.38 10.91
C LYS A 48 10.61 -4.22 10.38
N TYR A 49 10.56 -3.05 11.00
CA TYR A 49 11.37 -1.89 10.59
C TYR A 49 12.87 -2.18 10.68
N ARG A 50 13.35 -2.80 11.76
CA ARG A 50 14.75 -3.23 11.90
C ARG A 50 15.13 -4.31 10.91
N SER A 51 14.21 -5.20 10.52
CA SER A 51 14.48 -6.22 9.51
C SER A 51 14.67 -5.62 8.12
N VAL A 52 14.09 -4.46 7.84
CA VAL A 52 14.32 -3.70 6.60
C VAL A 52 15.57 -2.82 6.73
N ILE A 53 15.82 -2.23 7.91
CA ILE A 53 16.91 -1.26 8.13
C ILE A 53 18.26 -1.92 8.48
N ARG A 54 18.29 -3.09 9.14
CA ARG A 54 19.53 -3.76 9.61
C ARG A 54 20.28 -4.60 8.56
N PRO A 55 19.66 -5.27 7.57
CA PRO A 55 20.43 -5.96 6.52
C PRO A 55 21.28 -4.96 5.71
N ALA A 56 20.84 -3.70 5.61
CA ALA A 56 21.64 -2.60 5.06
C ALA A 56 22.77 -2.11 5.98
N THR A 57 23.06 -2.76 7.11
CA THR A 57 24.16 -2.37 8.01
C THR A 57 25.11 -3.51 8.38
N GLN A 58 24.72 -4.78 8.25
CA GLN A 58 25.57 -5.91 8.70
C GLN A 58 26.54 -6.49 7.66
N GLN A 59 26.38 -6.25 6.36
CA GLN A 59 27.38 -6.72 5.36
C GLN A 59 28.74 -6.00 5.45
N ALA A 60 28.90 -5.00 6.32
CA ALA A 60 30.15 -4.25 6.49
C ALA A 60 30.99 -4.61 7.72
N GLN A 61 30.55 -5.54 8.60
CA GLN A 61 31.16 -5.72 9.93
C GLN A 61 32.10 -6.93 10.12
N GLN A 62 32.46 -7.70 9.08
CA GLN A 62 33.40 -8.83 9.23
C GLN A 62 34.90 -8.49 9.12
N GLN A 63 35.28 -7.21 9.07
CA GLN A 63 36.67 -6.81 9.26
C GLN A 63 36.74 -5.65 10.24
N SER A 64 36.97 -5.94 11.51
CA SER A 64 37.83 -5.17 12.46
C SER A 64 37.42 -5.48 13.90
N ALA A 65 38.18 -6.36 14.56
CA ALA A 65 38.21 -6.42 16.02
C ALA A 65 38.90 -5.15 16.56
N GLY A 66 38.27 -4.45 17.50
CA GLY A 66 38.91 -3.34 18.22
C GLY A 66 37.96 -2.35 18.92
N THR A 67 37.67 -2.62 20.19
CA THR A 67 37.56 -1.67 21.32
C THR A 67 36.65 -0.42 21.24
N LEU A 68 35.54 -0.52 21.99
CA LEU A 68 34.82 0.45 22.86
C LEU A 68 34.55 1.91 22.45
N GLN A 69 33.25 2.22 22.58
CA GLN A 69 32.59 3.46 23.04
C GLN A 69 32.51 4.67 22.09
N GLY A 70 31.26 4.98 21.72
CA GLY A 70 30.82 6.19 21.07
C GLY A 70 29.58 5.90 20.21
N GLU A 71 28.42 6.44 20.57
CA GLU A 71 27.20 6.37 19.75
C GLU A 71 27.47 7.04 18.39
N GLN A 72 27.95 6.26 17.42
CA GLN A 72 28.14 6.70 16.06
C GLN A 72 26.79 6.68 15.36
N ARG A 73 26.28 7.87 15.02
CA ARG A 73 25.19 8.03 14.04
C ARG A 73 25.56 7.22 12.80
N THR A 74 24.82 6.14 12.56
CA THR A 74 24.98 5.26 11.40
C THR A 74 24.77 6.06 10.12
N LYS A 75 25.78 6.05 9.24
CA LYS A 75 25.69 6.65 7.90
C LYS A 75 24.63 5.87 7.11
N ARG A 76 23.65 6.58 6.55
CA ARG A 76 22.57 6.01 5.74
C ARG A 76 23.16 5.41 4.45
N GLN A 77 22.96 4.11 4.22
CA GLN A 77 23.27 3.48 2.93
C GLN A 77 22.12 3.70 1.95
N ALA A 78 22.46 4.02 0.71
CA ALA A 78 21.48 4.13 -0.37
C ALA A 78 21.05 2.74 -0.82
N ILE A 79 19.75 2.55 -0.98
CA ILE A 79 19.16 1.35 -1.60
C ILE A 79 18.84 1.73 -3.05
N SER A 80 19.31 0.93 -4.01
CA SER A 80 18.99 1.09 -5.43
C SER A 80 18.11 -0.07 -5.88
N ALA A 81 16.98 0.26 -6.51
CA ALA A 81 16.26 -0.71 -7.30
C ALA A 81 17.13 -1.12 -8.51
N GLU A 82 16.96 -2.36 -8.98
CA GLU A 82 17.49 -2.76 -10.28
C GLU A 82 16.82 -1.91 -11.37
N PRO A 83 17.57 -1.44 -12.39
CA PRO A 83 16.95 -0.79 -13.53
C PRO A 83 16.04 -1.82 -14.21
N THR A 84 14.74 -1.53 -14.23
CA THR A 84 13.78 -2.27 -15.06
C THR A 84 14.16 -2.01 -16.51
N ALA A 85 14.88 -2.96 -17.13
CA ALA A 85 15.33 -2.89 -18.52
C ALA A 85 14.18 -3.11 -19.52
N PHE A 86 13.01 -2.55 -19.22
CA PHE A 86 11.88 -2.61 -20.11
C PHE A 86 11.75 -1.26 -20.80
N ASP A 87 11.66 -1.29 -22.13
CA ASP A 87 11.22 -0.12 -22.86
C ASP A 87 9.80 0.22 -22.41
N ILE A 88 9.52 1.50 -22.19
CA ILE A 88 8.23 1.96 -21.64
C ILE A 88 7.06 1.53 -22.54
N GLN A 89 7.33 1.45 -23.85
CA GLN A 89 6.39 0.99 -24.87
C GLN A 89 6.12 -0.53 -24.80
N ASP A 90 7.06 -1.33 -24.29
CA ASP A 90 6.86 -2.78 -24.16
C ASP A 90 6.01 -3.12 -22.94
N LEU A 91 6.09 -2.32 -21.86
CA LEU A 91 5.34 -2.53 -20.62
C LEU A 91 3.82 -2.37 -20.76
N SER A 92 3.36 -1.50 -21.67
CA SER A 92 1.93 -1.29 -21.92
C SER A 92 1.26 -2.53 -22.52
N HIS A 93 2.01 -3.31 -23.32
CA HIS A 93 1.54 -4.49 -24.03
C HIS A 93 1.89 -5.83 -23.38
N VAL A 94 2.49 -5.84 -22.17
CA VAL A 94 2.80 -7.09 -21.47
C VAL A 94 1.51 -7.84 -21.14
N THR A 95 1.35 -9.03 -21.69
CA THR A 95 0.29 -9.95 -21.28
C THR A 95 0.67 -10.54 -19.93
N LEU A 96 -0.05 -10.12 -18.89
CA LEU A 96 0.13 -10.70 -17.56
C LEU A 96 -0.52 -12.09 -17.51
N PRO A 97 0.10 -13.06 -16.81
CA PRO A 97 -0.47 -14.39 -16.67
C PRO A 97 -1.77 -14.31 -15.85
N PHE A 98 -2.78 -15.06 -16.27
CA PHE A 98 -4.06 -15.15 -15.57
C PHE A 98 -4.26 -16.56 -15.05
N TYR A 99 -4.48 -16.68 -13.74
CA TYR A 99 -4.81 -17.94 -13.10
C TYR A 99 -6.23 -17.88 -12.53
N PRO A 100 -7.16 -18.75 -12.97
CA PRO A 100 -8.53 -18.74 -12.48
C PRO A 100 -8.59 -19.16 -11.01
N LYS A 101 -9.42 -18.46 -10.23
CA LYS A 101 -9.56 -18.65 -8.77
C LYS A 101 -11.02 -18.60 -8.35
N SER A 102 -11.33 -19.24 -7.22
CA SER A 102 -12.65 -19.14 -6.59
C SER A 102 -12.91 -17.70 -6.10
N PRO A 103 -14.18 -17.26 -6.01
CA PRO A 103 -14.51 -15.96 -5.44
C PRO A 103 -13.97 -15.78 -4.02
N GLN A 104 -14.02 -16.84 -3.20
CA GLN A 104 -13.53 -16.86 -1.83
C GLN A 104 -12.00 -16.64 -1.76
N SER A 105 -11.24 -17.34 -2.61
CA SER A 105 -9.78 -17.17 -2.66
C SER A 105 -9.40 -15.78 -3.15
N LYS A 106 -10.14 -15.20 -4.11
CA LYS A 106 -9.92 -13.81 -4.57
C LYS A 106 -10.13 -12.79 -3.45
N GLU A 107 -11.20 -12.95 -2.68
CA GLU A 107 -11.51 -12.07 -1.55
C GLU A 107 -10.45 -12.19 -0.44
N LEU A 108 -10.04 -13.41 -0.10
CA LEU A 108 -8.95 -13.64 0.87
C LEU A 108 -7.65 -12.98 0.46
N ILE A 109 -7.24 -13.11 -0.80
CA ILE A 109 -6.01 -12.47 -1.31
C ILE A 109 -6.12 -10.95 -1.24
N LYS A 110 -7.28 -10.41 -1.65
CA LYS A 110 -7.55 -8.98 -1.61
C LYS A 110 -7.47 -8.42 -0.18
N GLU A 111 -8.10 -9.08 0.78
CA GLU A 111 -8.04 -8.70 2.20
C GLU A 111 -6.61 -8.77 2.75
N ALA A 112 -5.88 -9.84 2.42
CA ALA A 112 -4.49 -10.01 2.84
C ALA A 112 -3.57 -8.89 2.33
N ILE A 113 -3.78 -8.42 1.10
CA ILE A 113 -3.04 -7.30 0.50
C ILE A 113 -3.40 -5.97 1.19
N LEU A 114 -4.68 -5.73 1.46
CA LEU A 114 -5.16 -4.50 2.10
C LEU A 114 -4.73 -4.40 3.57
N ASP A 115 -4.59 -5.53 4.27
CA ASP A 115 -4.10 -5.60 5.65
C ASP A 115 -2.57 -5.40 5.75
N ASN A 116 -1.83 -5.58 4.64
CA ASN A 116 -0.38 -5.46 4.66
C ASN A 116 0.09 -3.99 4.70
N ASP A 117 0.96 -3.68 5.65
CA ASP A 117 1.49 -2.33 5.89
C ASP A 117 2.14 -1.67 4.67
N PHE A 118 2.75 -2.48 3.79
CA PHE A 118 3.48 -2.02 2.61
C PHE A 118 2.61 -1.96 1.34
N MET A 119 1.46 -2.64 1.33
CA MET A 119 0.63 -2.81 0.13
C MET A 119 -0.79 -2.25 0.27
N LYS A 120 -1.16 -1.72 1.44
CA LYS A 120 -2.49 -1.13 1.70
C LYS A 120 -2.86 0.10 0.88
N ASN A 121 -1.88 0.80 0.31
CA ASN A 121 -2.08 2.03 -0.46
C ASN A 121 -2.15 1.80 -1.98
N LEU A 122 -2.29 0.54 -2.42
CA LEU A 122 -2.41 0.20 -3.84
C LEU A 122 -3.81 0.52 -4.38
N GLU A 123 -3.89 0.92 -5.65
CA GLU A 123 -5.18 1.12 -6.33
C GLU A 123 -5.93 -0.21 -6.46
N LEU A 124 -7.28 -0.18 -6.41
CA LEU A 124 -8.11 -1.38 -6.54
C LEU A 124 -7.86 -2.15 -7.84
N SER A 125 -7.56 -1.45 -8.93
CA SER A 125 -7.16 -2.03 -10.23
C SER A 125 -5.87 -2.85 -10.11
N GLN A 126 -4.85 -2.30 -9.45
CA GLN A 126 -3.58 -3.00 -9.21
C GLN A 126 -3.78 -4.24 -8.35
N ILE A 127 -4.60 -4.14 -7.30
CA ILE A 127 -4.90 -5.28 -6.43
C ILE A 127 -5.59 -6.39 -7.24
N GLN A 128 -6.54 -6.03 -8.10
CA GLN A 128 -7.22 -6.98 -8.98
C GLN A 128 -6.25 -7.71 -9.91
N GLU A 129 -5.33 -6.97 -10.55
CA GLU A 129 -4.29 -7.56 -11.40
C GLU A 129 -3.35 -8.48 -10.63
N ILE A 130 -2.92 -8.08 -9.42
CA ILE A 130 -2.10 -8.95 -8.54
C ILE A 130 -2.84 -10.24 -8.25
N VAL A 131 -4.10 -10.13 -7.79
CA VAL A 131 -4.96 -11.28 -7.47
C VAL A 131 -5.08 -12.21 -8.67
N ASP A 132 -5.25 -11.68 -9.89
CA ASP A 132 -5.39 -12.48 -11.10
C ASP A 132 -4.06 -13.17 -11.51
N CYS A 133 -2.91 -12.54 -11.25
CA CYS A 133 -1.58 -13.07 -11.55
C CYS A 133 -1.06 -14.11 -10.56
N MET A 134 -1.60 -14.19 -9.33
CA MET A 134 -1.07 -15.17 -8.37
C MET A 134 -1.39 -16.60 -8.79
N TYR A 135 -0.46 -17.54 -8.59
CA TYR A 135 -0.66 -18.97 -8.84
C TYR A 135 -0.56 -19.78 -7.54
N PRO A 136 -1.24 -20.94 -7.44
CA PRO A 136 -1.26 -21.72 -6.22
C PRO A 136 0.06 -22.48 -6.03
N VAL A 137 0.54 -22.53 -4.79
CA VAL A 137 1.74 -23.27 -4.36
C VAL A 137 1.45 -23.98 -3.04
N GLU A 138 1.81 -25.25 -2.93
CA GLU A 138 1.61 -26.04 -1.72
C GLU A 138 2.95 -26.49 -1.15
N TYR A 139 3.08 -26.45 0.18
CA TYR A 139 4.24 -26.98 0.89
C TYR A 139 3.79 -27.90 2.03
N GLY A 140 4.51 -29.02 2.19
CA GLY A 140 4.31 -29.92 3.33
C GLY A 140 4.82 -29.31 4.63
N LYS A 141 4.48 -29.95 5.75
CA LYS A 141 5.03 -29.63 7.08
C LYS A 141 6.58 -29.64 7.09
N ASP A 142 7.18 -28.78 7.92
CA ASP A 142 8.62 -28.64 8.16
C ASP A 142 9.44 -28.24 6.90
N SER A 143 8.78 -27.73 5.87
CA SER A 143 9.39 -27.22 4.64
C SER A 143 9.88 -25.78 4.81
N CYS A 144 11.04 -25.47 4.23
CA CYS A 144 11.61 -24.12 4.21
C CYS A 144 11.16 -23.39 2.94
N ILE A 145 10.25 -22.41 3.07
CA ILE A 145 9.72 -21.64 1.92
C ILE A 145 10.69 -20.52 1.56
N ILE A 146 11.17 -19.81 2.56
CA ILE A 146 12.09 -18.69 2.43
C ILE A 146 13.27 -18.95 3.35
N LYS A 147 14.48 -18.75 2.85
CA LYS A 147 15.69 -18.78 3.67
C LYS A 147 16.29 -17.39 3.75
N GLU A 148 16.68 -17.00 4.96
CA GLU A 148 17.35 -15.73 5.21
C GLU A 148 18.64 -15.61 4.39
N GLY A 149 18.87 -14.43 3.80
CA GLY A 149 20.04 -14.13 2.97
C GLY A 149 19.89 -14.48 1.49
N ASP A 150 18.89 -15.30 1.13
CA ASP A 150 18.67 -15.64 -0.28
C ASP A 150 18.09 -14.45 -1.06
N VAL A 151 18.27 -14.44 -2.38
CA VAL A 151 17.64 -13.44 -3.25
C VAL A 151 16.15 -13.77 -3.35
N GLY A 152 15.29 -12.84 -2.94
CA GLY A 152 13.84 -13.03 -2.94
C GLY A 152 13.17 -12.56 -4.22
N SER A 153 12.60 -13.48 -4.99
CA SER A 153 11.89 -13.19 -6.25
C SER A 153 10.38 -13.44 -6.22
N LEU A 154 9.83 -13.85 -5.06
CA LEU A 154 8.41 -14.22 -4.92
C LEU A 154 7.76 -13.51 -3.73
N VAL A 155 6.51 -13.06 -3.90
CA VAL A 155 5.60 -12.70 -2.79
C VAL A 155 4.60 -13.83 -2.60
N TYR A 156 4.27 -14.15 -1.36
CA TYR A 156 3.30 -15.16 -1.01
C TYR A 156 2.13 -14.58 -0.20
N VAL A 157 0.94 -15.12 -0.44
CA VAL A 157 -0.24 -14.95 0.41
C VAL A 157 -0.65 -16.31 0.94
N MET A 158 -0.86 -16.42 2.24
CA MET A 158 -1.29 -17.68 2.84
C MET A 158 -2.80 -17.85 2.76
N GLU A 159 -3.25 -18.89 2.05
CA GLU A 159 -4.67 -19.28 2.01
C GLU A 159 -5.03 -20.21 3.17
N ASP A 160 -4.16 -21.18 3.48
CA ASP A 160 -4.38 -22.12 4.57
C ASP A 160 -3.05 -22.58 5.20
N GLY A 161 -3.12 -22.92 6.49
CA GLY A 161 -2.01 -23.45 7.28
C GLY A 161 -1.33 -22.43 8.19
N LYS A 162 -0.10 -22.72 8.61
CA LYS A 162 0.66 -21.93 9.59
C LYS A 162 2.15 -22.02 9.33
N VAL A 163 2.83 -20.88 9.38
CA VAL A 163 4.29 -20.78 9.23
C VAL A 163 4.92 -20.08 10.44
N GLU A 164 6.20 -20.37 10.65
CA GLU A 164 7.06 -19.72 11.63
C GLU A 164 8.11 -18.88 10.92
N VAL A 165 8.31 -17.66 11.41
CA VAL A 165 9.32 -16.72 10.92
C VAL A 165 10.44 -16.65 11.94
N THR A 166 11.66 -16.88 11.47
CA THR A 166 12.89 -16.87 12.28
C THR A 166 13.93 -15.96 11.63
N LYS A 167 14.69 -15.22 12.43
CA LYS A 167 15.81 -14.39 11.97
C LYS A 167 17.01 -14.63 12.87
N GLU A 168 18.18 -14.89 12.27
CA GLU A 168 19.41 -15.22 13.02
C GLU A 168 19.19 -16.37 14.03
N GLY A 169 18.29 -17.30 13.72
CA GLY A 169 17.90 -18.42 14.59
C GLY A 169 16.91 -18.08 15.72
N VAL A 170 16.54 -16.81 15.89
CA VAL A 170 15.54 -16.37 16.87
C VAL A 170 14.16 -16.35 16.21
N LYS A 171 13.16 -16.93 16.88
CA LYS A 171 11.75 -16.86 16.46
C LYS A 171 11.21 -15.46 16.62
N LEU A 172 10.76 -14.86 15.52
CA LEU A 172 10.13 -13.54 15.52
C LEU A 172 8.63 -13.69 15.77
N CYS A 173 7.95 -14.45 14.92
CA CYS A 173 6.49 -14.61 15.00
C CYS A 173 6.01 -15.88 14.29
N THR A 174 4.72 -16.17 14.42
CA THR A 174 4.02 -17.16 13.59
C THR A 174 2.93 -16.48 12.80
N MET A 175 2.78 -16.85 11.53
CA MET A 175 1.77 -16.30 10.64
C MET A 175 0.76 -17.39 10.26
N GLY A 176 -0.51 -17.00 10.18
CA GLY A 176 -1.62 -17.84 9.74
C GLY A 176 -2.23 -17.36 8.42
N PRO A 177 -3.39 -17.90 8.05
CA PRO A 177 -4.09 -17.55 6.81
C PRO A 177 -4.42 -16.06 6.73
N GLY A 178 -4.52 -15.54 5.50
CA GLY A 178 -4.81 -14.13 5.22
C GLY A 178 -3.63 -13.19 5.45
N LYS A 179 -2.39 -13.72 5.59
CA LYS A 179 -1.18 -12.91 5.72
C LYS A 179 -0.30 -12.99 4.48
N VAL A 180 0.24 -11.83 4.09
CA VAL A 180 1.27 -11.68 3.04
C VAL A 180 2.65 -11.84 3.66
N PHE A 181 3.57 -12.50 2.97
CA PHE A 181 4.98 -12.51 3.34
C PHE A 181 5.91 -12.62 2.12
N GLY A 182 7.12 -12.11 2.27
CA GLY A 182 8.14 -12.11 1.21
C GLY A 182 8.07 -10.89 0.28
N GLU A 183 7.20 -9.93 0.58
CA GLU A 183 7.02 -8.64 -0.10
C GLU A 183 8.27 -7.73 0.01
N LEU A 184 8.95 -7.77 1.15
CA LEU A 184 10.07 -6.85 1.44
C LEU A 184 11.22 -6.95 0.44
N ALA A 185 11.55 -8.18 0.02
CA ALA A 185 12.65 -8.43 -0.91
C ALA A 185 12.38 -7.79 -2.29
N ILE A 186 11.12 -7.69 -2.69
CA ILE A 186 10.70 -7.14 -3.98
C ILE A 186 10.58 -5.62 -3.90
N LEU A 187 10.06 -5.09 -2.80
CA LEU A 187 9.87 -3.64 -2.62
C LEU A 187 11.19 -2.88 -2.42
N TYR A 188 12.14 -3.47 -1.68
CA TYR A 188 13.39 -2.80 -1.30
C TYR A 188 14.63 -3.38 -1.99
N ASN A 189 14.44 -4.25 -2.98
CA ASN A 189 15.52 -4.92 -3.71
C ASN A 189 16.61 -5.50 -2.77
N CYS A 190 16.17 -6.13 -1.68
CA CYS A 190 17.05 -6.70 -0.67
C CYS A 190 16.97 -8.23 -0.66
N THR A 191 17.93 -8.86 0.00
CA THR A 191 17.87 -10.29 0.30
C THR A 191 16.73 -10.58 1.29
N ARG A 192 16.27 -11.82 1.33
CA ARG A 192 15.30 -12.31 2.30
C ARG A 192 15.78 -12.00 3.72
N THR A 193 14.98 -11.26 4.48
CA THR A 193 15.36 -10.69 5.78
C THR A 193 15.19 -11.66 6.95
N ALA A 194 14.45 -12.75 6.72
CA ALA A 194 14.14 -13.80 7.69
C ALA A 194 13.88 -15.12 6.96
N THR A 195 13.99 -16.22 7.68
CA THR A 195 13.66 -17.58 7.24
C THR A 195 12.20 -17.90 7.60
N VAL A 196 11.44 -18.45 6.67
CA VAL A 196 10.04 -18.87 6.85
C VAL A 196 9.92 -20.38 6.66
N LYS A 197 9.47 -21.08 7.70
CA LYS A 197 9.25 -22.53 7.70
C LYS A 197 7.80 -22.88 7.99
N THR A 198 7.31 -23.95 7.38
CA THR A 198 5.94 -24.44 7.60
C THR A 198 5.86 -25.23 8.89
N LEU A 199 4.84 -24.94 9.72
CA LEU A 199 4.54 -25.72 10.94
C LEU A 199 3.54 -26.85 10.66
N VAL A 200 2.72 -26.67 9.62
CA VAL A 200 1.72 -27.61 9.10
C VAL A 200 1.77 -27.59 7.57
N ASN A 201 0.99 -28.45 6.90
CA ASN A 201 0.82 -28.32 5.46
C ASN A 201 0.17 -26.96 5.14
N VAL A 202 0.70 -26.24 4.16
CA VAL A 202 0.24 -24.89 3.81
C VAL A 202 -0.17 -24.83 2.35
N LYS A 203 -1.17 -24.00 2.08
CA LYS A 203 -1.57 -23.57 0.75
C LYS A 203 -1.32 -22.08 0.60
N LEU A 204 -0.59 -21.72 -0.43
CA LEU A 204 -0.15 -20.36 -0.69
C LEU A 204 -0.55 -19.93 -2.09
N TRP A 205 -0.69 -18.63 -2.28
CA TRP A 205 -0.71 -17.98 -3.58
C TRP A 205 0.61 -17.25 -3.77
N ALA A 206 1.30 -17.46 -4.88
CA ALA A 206 2.58 -16.84 -5.18
C ALA A 206 2.48 -15.91 -6.39
N ILE A 207 3.25 -14.83 -6.39
CA ILE A 207 3.45 -13.95 -7.54
C ILE A 207 4.93 -13.62 -7.70
N ASP A 208 5.38 -13.61 -8.95
CA ASP A 208 6.78 -13.33 -9.31
C ASP A 208 7.09 -11.85 -9.25
N ARG A 209 8.34 -11.52 -8.91
CA ARG A 209 8.89 -10.15 -8.86
C ARG A 209 8.57 -9.37 -10.13
N GLN A 210 8.80 -9.98 -11.29
CA GLN A 210 8.57 -9.32 -12.58
C GLN A 210 7.09 -8.97 -12.77
N CYS A 211 6.18 -9.93 -12.54
CA CYS A 211 4.73 -9.66 -12.63
C CYS A 211 4.31 -8.57 -11.65
N PHE A 212 4.77 -8.64 -10.40
CA PHE A 212 4.46 -7.66 -9.38
C PHE A 212 4.94 -6.26 -9.76
N GLN A 213 6.22 -6.11 -10.14
CA GLN A 213 6.79 -4.82 -10.54
C GLN A 213 6.12 -4.25 -11.79
N THR A 214 5.81 -5.10 -12.77
CA THR A 214 5.06 -4.68 -13.96
C THR A 214 3.71 -4.09 -13.55
N ILE A 215 2.91 -4.75 -12.71
CA ILE A 215 1.60 -4.24 -12.27
C ILE A 215 1.73 -2.88 -11.55
N MET A 216 2.75 -2.72 -10.69
CA MET A 216 3.00 -1.46 -9.98
C MET A 216 3.33 -0.31 -10.92
N MET A 217 4.08 -0.56 -11.99
CA MET A 217 4.47 0.46 -12.97
C MET A 217 3.39 0.70 -14.04
N ARG A 218 2.67 -0.36 -14.42
CA ARG A 218 1.77 -0.37 -15.58
C ARG A 218 0.62 0.60 -15.45
N THR A 219 0.06 0.79 -14.25
CA THR A 219 -1.07 1.71 -14.03
C THR A 219 -0.70 3.15 -14.35
N GLY A 220 0.49 3.60 -13.94
CA GLY A 220 1.01 4.93 -14.30
C GLY A 220 1.32 5.04 -15.79
N LEU A 221 1.96 4.00 -16.36
CA LEU A 221 2.34 3.98 -17.78
C LEU A 221 1.14 3.90 -18.73
N ILE A 222 0.09 3.13 -18.39
CA ILE A 222 -1.15 3.07 -19.17
C ILE A 222 -1.82 4.43 -19.14
N LYS A 223 -2.04 5.04 -17.97
CA LYS A 223 -2.64 6.38 -17.86
C LYS A 223 -1.85 7.41 -18.68
N HIS A 224 -0.52 7.36 -18.58
CA HIS A 224 0.36 8.24 -19.36
C HIS A 224 0.23 8.01 -20.87
N THR A 225 0.18 6.75 -21.30
CA THR A 225 -0.01 6.38 -22.72
C THR A 225 -1.37 6.83 -23.22
N GLU A 226 -2.44 6.61 -22.45
CA GLU A 226 -3.80 7.05 -22.77
C GLU A 226 -3.88 8.59 -22.89
N TYR A 227 -3.25 9.33 -21.97
CA TYR A 227 -3.16 10.78 -22.05
C TYR A 227 -2.33 11.25 -23.24
N MET A 228 -1.21 10.58 -23.54
CA MET A 228 -0.39 10.91 -24.70
C MET A 228 -1.15 10.65 -26.01
N GLU A 229 -1.84 9.51 -26.14
CA GLU A 229 -2.70 9.21 -27.29
C GLU A 229 -3.86 10.20 -27.40
N PHE A 230 -4.48 10.57 -26.29
CA PHE A 230 -5.52 11.59 -26.25
C PHE A 230 -5.01 12.95 -26.71
N LEU A 231 -3.88 13.42 -26.19
CA LEU A 231 -3.27 14.68 -26.62
C LEU A 231 -2.87 14.64 -28.10
N LYS A 232 -2.33 13.53 -28.60
CA LYS A 232 -2.06 13.32 -30.04
C LYS A 232 -3.34 13.35 -30.90
N SER A 233 -4.48 12.92 -30.35
CA SER A 233 -5.77 12.97 -31.05
C SER A 233 -6.32 14.39 -31.20
N VAL A 234 -5.92 15.33 -30.33
CA VAL A 234 -6.38 16.73 -30.37
C VAL A 234 -5.59 17.51 -31.43
N PRO A 235 -6.23 18.06 -32.47
CA PRO A 235 -5.55 18.73 -33.58
C PRO A 235 -4.58 19.84 -33.16
N THR A 236 -4.90 20.58 -32.09
CA THR A 236 -4.08 21.68 -31.57
C THR A 236 -2.74 21.24 -30.99
N PHE A 237 -2.66 20.01 -30.47
CA PHE A 237 -1.47 19.48 -29.81
C PHE A 237 -0.63 18.58 -30.72
N GLN A 238 -1.12 18.23 -31.93
CA GLN A 238 -0.39 17.41 -32.90
C GLN A 238 0.93 18.02 -33.37
N SER A 239 1.05 19.35 -33.36
CA SER A 239 2.26 20.06 -33.79
C SER A 239 3.33 20.14 -32.70
N LEU A 240 3.03 19.73 -31.46
CA LEU A 240 3.97 19.77 -30.36
C LEU A 240 4.96 18.59 -30.41
N PRO A 241 6.24 18.81 -30.06
CA PRO A 241 7.20 17.74 -29.87
C PRO A 241 6.75 16.73 -28.79
N GLU A 242 7.10 15.47 -28.98
CA GLU A 242 6.73 14.37 -28.06
C GLU A 242 7.23 14.59 -26.63
N GLU A 243 8.40 15.22 -26.46
CA GLU A 243 8.92 15.60 -25.14
C GLU A 243 8.00 16.58 -24.39
N ILE A 244 7.33 17.49 -25.12
CA ILE A 244 6.39 18.45 -24.52
C ILE A 244 5.07 17.76 -24.21
N LEU A 245 4.59 16.90 -25.12
CA LEU A 245 3.38 16.10 -24.89
C LEU A 245 3.52 15.18 -23.68
N SER A 246 4.68 14.56 -23.50
CA SER A 246 4.98 13.72 -22.33
C SER A 246 4.89 14.52 -21.02
N LYS A 247 5.51 15.71 -20.99
CA LYS A 247 5.42 16.62 -19.83
C LYS A 247 3.99 17.10 -19.55
N LEU A 248 3.20 17.32 -20.60
CA LEU A 248 1.77 17.68 -20.46
C LEU A 248 0.97 16.50 -19.91
N ALA A 249 1.22 15.28 -20.38
CA ALA A 249 0.58 14.07 -19.88
C ALA A 249 0.90 13.82 -18.39
N ASP A 250 2.13 14.15 -17.95
CA ASP A 250 2.54 14.01 -16.54
C ASP A 250 1.78 14.94 -15.57
N VAL A 251 1.29 16.09 -16.05
CA VAL A 251 0.59 17.10 -15.23
C VAL A 251 -0.91 17.16 -15.48
N LEU A 252 -1.43 16.30 -16.37
CA LEU A 252 -2.83 16.30 -16.73
C LEU A 252 -3.66 15.60 -15.64
N GLU A 253 -4.69 16.28 -15.15
CA GLU A 253 -5.60 15.75 -14.13
C GLU A 253 -6.99 15.52 -14.72
N GLU A 254 -7.59 14.36 -14.44
CA GLU A 254 -8.95 14.05 -14.88
C GLU A 254 -9.99 14.56 -13.87
N THR A 255 -10.96 15.34 -14.37
CA THR A 255 -12.09 15.87 -13.57
C THR A 255 -13.43 15.46 -14.19
N HIS A 256 -14.38 15.05 -13.36
CA HIS A 256 -15.72 14.64 -13.78
C HIS A 256 -16.79 15.63 -13.31
N TYR A 257 -17.78 15.87 -14.16
CA TYR A 257 -18.90 16.77 -13.89
C TYR A 257 -20.22 16.09 -14.26
N GLU A 258 -21.26 16.32 -13.46
CA GLU A 258 -22.60 15.79 -13.72
C GLU A 258 -23.38 16.67 -14.71
N SER A 259 -24.48 16.12 -15.24
CA SER A 259 -25.35 16.86 -16.17
C SER A 259 -26.00 18.05 -15.47
N GLY A 260 -25.76 19.26 -15.98
CA GLY A 260 -26.28 20.51 -15.43
C GLY A 260 -25.32 21.21 -14.48
N GLU A 261 -24.16 20.61 -14.19
CA GLU A 261 -23.12 21.24 -13.39
C GLU A 261 -22.34 22.29 -14.19
N TYR A 262 -21.95 23.39 -13.53
CA TYR A 262 -21.15 24.45 -14.14
C TYR A 262 -19.66 24.17 -13.92
N ILE A 263 -18.92 23.96 -15.01
CA ILE A 263 -17.46 23.77 -14.98
C ILE A 263 -16.74 25.09 -14.66
N ILE A 264 -17.14 26.17 -15.35
CA ILE A 264 -16.67 27.53 -15.13
C ILE A 264 -17.85 28.50 -15.15
N ARG A 265 -17.71 29.63 -14.45
CA ARG A 265 -18.71 30.70 -14.44
C ARG A 265 -18.17 31.97 -15.06
N GLN A 266 -19.00 32.68 -15.81
CA GLN A 266 -18.65 33.97 -16.41
C GLN A 266 -18.23 34.95 -15.32
N GLY A 267 -17.11 35.64 -15.53
CA GLY A 267 -16.53 36.58 -14.57
C GLY A 267 -15.73 35.94 -13.43
N ALA A 268 -15.71 34.61 -13.31
CA ALA A 268 -14.82 33.94 -12.38
C ALA A 268 -13.36 34.05 -12.85
N ARG A 269 -12.43 34.23 -11.90
CA ARG A 269 -11.01 34.11 -12.17
C ARG A 269 -10.70 32.64 -12.44
N GLY A 270 -10.09 32.37 -13.59
CA GLY A 270 -9.64 31.03 -13.95
C GLY A 270 -8.12 31.02 -14.12
N ASP A 271 -7.51 29.91 -13.76
CA ASP A 271 -6.09 29.56 -13.96
C ASP A 271 -5.92 28.16 -14.58
N THR A 272 -7.03 27.49 -14.90
CA THR A 272 -7.06 26.11 -15.42
C THR A 272 -7.42 26.08 -16.91
N PHE A 273 -6.74 25.20 -17.64
CA PHE A 273 -7.05 24.87 -19.03
C PHE A 273 -7.72 23.49 -19.09
N PHE A 274 -8.83 23.39 -19.83
CA PHE A 274 -9.63 22.17 -19.90
C PHE A 274 -9.67 21.62 -21.33
N ILE A 275 -9.58 20.29 -21.45
CA ILE A 275 -9.80 19.54 -22.69
C ILE A 275 -10.91 18.52 -22.43
N ILE A 276 -11.88 18.43 -23.32
CA ILE A 276 -13.00 17.50 -23.16
C ILE A 276 -12.58 16.10 -23.62
N SER A 277 -12.41 15.19 -22.67
CA SER A 277 -12.15 13.76 -22.95
C SER A 277 -13.40 13.02 -23.43
N LYS A 278 -14.54 13.25 -22.76
CA LYS A 278 -15.81 12.57 -23.03
C LYS A 278 -17.00 13.44 -22.65
N GLY A 279 -18.10 13.33 -23.40
CA GLY A 279 -19.34 14.05 -23.15
C GLY A 279 -19.51 15.27 -24.06
N LYS A 280 -20.50 16.11 -23.71
CA LYS A 280 -20.81 17.37 -24.40
C LYS A 280 -20.95 18.48 -23.37
N VAL A 281 -20.32 19.61 -23.64
CA VAL A 281 -20.36 20.79 -22.76
C VAL A 281 -21.03 21.93 -23.51
N ASN A 282 -22.06 22.53 -22.92
CA ASN A 282 -22.72 23.70 -23.50
C ASN A 282 -22.04 24.98 -22.99
N VAL A 283 -21.70 25.85 -23.93
CA VAL A 283 -21.16 27.18 -23.62
C VAL A 283 -22.31 28.18 -23.75
N THR A 284 -22.64 28.81 -22.64
CA THR A 284 -23.64 29.88 -22.57
C THR A 284 -22.98 31.17 -22.10
N ARG A 285 -23.59 32.31 -22.43
CA ARG A 285 -23.13 33.64 -22.00
C ARG A 285 -24.31 34.41 -21.42
N GLU A 286 -24.10 34.99 -20.27
CA GLU A 286 -25.05 35.86 -19.60
C GLU A 286 -24.75 37.31 -20.02
N ASP A 287 -25.62 37.89 -20.83
CA ASP A 287 -25.49 39.27 -21.31
C ASP A 287 -26.13 40.27 -20.32
N SER A 288 -27.12 39.82 -19.52
CA SER A 288 -27.86 40.62 -18.52
C SER A 288 -28.19 39.76 -17.27
N PRO A 289 -28.11 40.29 -16.02
CA PRO A 289 -28.40 39.51 -14.80
C PRO A 289 -29.86 39.02 -14.64
N SER A 290 -30.74 39.46 -15.54
CA SER A 290 -32.19 39.25 -15.48
C SER A 290 -32.75 38.53 -16.70
N GLU A 291 -31.87 38.05 -17.60
CA GLU A 291 -32.26 37.30 -18.80
C GLU A 291 -31.67 35.89 -18.77
N ASP A 292 -32.34 34.96 -19.45
CA ASP A 292 -31.83 33.60 -19.60
C ASP A 292 -30.50 33.60 -20.37
N PRO A 293 -29.53 32.76 -19.97
CA PRO A 293 -28.21 32.76 -20.58
C PRO A 293 -28.27 32.32 -22.05
N VAL A 294 -27.63 33.10 -22.92
CA VAL A 294 -27.63 32.89 -24.38
C VAL A 294 -26.72 31.71 -24.71
N PHE A 295 -27.26 30.69 -25.39
CA PHE A 295 -26.49 29.57 -25.90
C PHE A 295 -25.57 29.99 -27.05
N LEU A 296 -24.28 29.68 -26.95
CA LEU A 296 -23.28 30.01 -27.97
C LEU A 296 -22.93 28.80 -28.83
N ARG A 297 -22.50 27.70 -28.21
CA ARG A 297 -22.07 26.47 -28.89
C ARG A 297 -21.99 25.30 -27.93
N THR A 298 -21.96 24.10 -28.50
CA THR A 298 -21.63 22.86 -27.78
C THR A 298 -20.21 22.42 -28.13
N LEU A 299 -19.43 22.06 -27.13
CA LEU A 299 -18.10 21.47 -27.25
C LEU A 299 -18.20 19.96 -27.00
N GLY A 300 -17.43 19.18 -27.75
CA GLY A 300 -17.38 17.72 -27.68
C GLY A 300 -15.96 17.18 -27.46
N LYS A 301 -15.80 15.87 -27.61
CA LYS A 301 -14.50 15.20 -27.42
C LYS A 301 -13.41 15.85 -28.29
N GLY A 302 -12.31 16.24 -27.65
CA GLY A 302 -11.15 16.86 -28.28
C GLY A 302 -11.21 18.38 -28.37
N ASP A 303 -12.35 19.01 -28.08
CA ASP A 303 -12.44 20.46 -27.93
C ASP A 303 -11.86 20.90 -26.58
N TRP A 304 -11.37 22.14 -26.51
CA TRP A 304 -10.74 22.73 -25.32
C TRP A 304 -11.28 24.13 -25.03
N PHE A 305 -11.07 24.60 -23.80
CA PHE A 305 -11.36 25.97 -23.37
C PHE A 305 -10.49 26.37 -22.17
N GLY A 306 -10.50 27.66 -21.80
CA GLY A 306 -9.66 28.17 -20.71
C GLY A 306 -8.25 28.61 -21.14
N GLU A 307 -7.94 28.63 -22.44
CA GLU A 307 -6.63 29.08 -22.96
C GLU A 307 -6.25 30.50 -22.52
N LYS A 308 -7.24 31.39 -22.36
CA LYS A 308 -7.04 32.76 -21.88
C LYS A 308 -6.74 32.84 -20.38
N ALA A 309 -7.01 31.79 -19.61
CA ALA A 309 -6.67 31.72 -18.19
C ALA A 309 -5.16 31.53 -17.97
N LEU A 310 -4.46 30.97 -18.95
CA LEU A 310 -3.01 30.74 -18.92
C LEU A 310 -2.20 31.91 -19.49
N GLN A 311 -2.86 32.84 -20.17
CA GLN A 311 -2.28 34.09 -20.67
C GLN A 311 -2.52 35.17 -19.60
N GLY A 312 -1.64 35.24 -18.60
CA GLY A 312 -1.75 36.18 -17.48
C GLY A 312 -1.91 37.64 -17.89
#